data_AF-A0A183HKJ3-F1
#
_entry.id   AF-A0A183HKJ3-F1
#
_cell.length_a   1.000
_cell.length_b   1.000
_cell.length_c   1.000
_cell.angle_alpha   90.00
_cell.angle_beta   90.00
_cell.angle_gamma   90.00
#
_symmetry.space_group_name_H-M   'P 1'
#
loop_
_entity.id
_entity.type
_entity.pdbx_description
1 polymer ?
#
loop_
_entity_poly.entity_id
_entity_poly.type
_entity_poly.pdbx_seq_one_letter_code
_entity_poly.pdbx_strand_id
1 'polypeptide(L)'
;MTLLSMQHRILSSNILVNMKILSPSAIRTLSNTTVNCSEVAQPQEQMSEQEMALYKLYRPERVTPRKRGVDLLKDNRINKGMAFSLFERQYLGIHGLLPPAFMTEEQQAYRVISQLRQQPNDLARYIQLNSLQVSLFLI
;
A
#
# COMPACT_ATOMS: atom_id res chain seq x y z
N MET A 1 -14.74 36.11 -31.08
CA MET A 1 -13.90 35.49 -32.13
C MET A 1 -12.58 35.13 -31.46
N THR A 2 -12.24 33.91 -31.04
CA THR A 2 -12.62 32.54 -31.41
C THR A 2 -12.22 31.61 -30.25
N LEU A 3 -13.02 30.57 -29.99
CA LEU A 3 -12.67 29.39 -29.19
C LEU A 3 -11.48 28.65 -29.81
N LEU A 4 -10.55 28.10 -29.00
CA LEU A 4 -10.04 26.72 -29.15
C LEU A 4 -8.98 26.32 -28.11
N SER A 5 -9.13 25.07 -27.68
CA SER A 5 -8.18 24.17 -26.99
C SER A 5 -7.83 24.45 -25.52
N MET A 6 -8.59 23.81 -24.65
CA MET A 6 -8.03 22.97 -23.58
C MET A 6 -6.84 22.16 -24.10
N GLN A 7 -5.72 22.17 -23.36
CA GLN A 7 -5.04 20.95 -22.91
C GLN A 7 -3.86 21.29 -21.98
N HIS A 8 -4.02 20.88 -20.73
CA HIS A 8 -3.00 20.28 -19.85
C HIS A 8 -1.53 20.53 -20.22
N ARG A 9 -0.87 21.48 -19.56
CA ARG A 9 0.57 21.39 -19.29
C ARG A 9 1.02 22.35 -18.18
N ILE A 10 0.66 22.07 -16.94
CA ILE A 10 1.38 22.64 -15.79
C ILE A 10 2.14 21.50 -15.12
N LEU A 11 3.29 21.18 -15.73
CA LEU A 11 4.39 20.47 -15.10
C LEU A 11 5.65 21.30 -15.34
N SER A 12 5.64 22.52 -14.82
CA SER A 12 6.87 23.14 -14.32
C SER A 12 7.08 22.50 -12.95
N SER A 13 8.07 21.64 -12.75
CA SER A 13 9.46 22.07 -12.75
C SER A 13 10.44 20.89 -12.85
N ASN A 14 11.46 21.09 -13.69
CA ASN A 14 12.81 20.56 -13.56
C ASN A 14 13.03 19.06 -13.82
N ILE A 15 12.97 18.69 -15.10
CA ILE A 15 13.81 17.64 -15.68
C ILE A 15 14.94 18.36 -16.44
N LEU A 16 16.18 17.93 -16.21
CA LEU A 16 17.45 18.46 -16.74
C LEU A 16 17.86 19.86 -16.24
N VAL A 17 18.61 19.91 -15.13
CA VAL A 17 20.03 20.33 -15.13
C VAL A 17 20.64 19.82 -13.81
N ASN A 18 21.16 18.59 -13.81
CA ASN A 18 22.48 18.27 -13.26
C ASN A 18 22.80 16.79 -13.51
N MET A 19 23.25 16.48 -14.73
CA MET A 19 24.27 15.45 -14.85
C MET A 19 25.57 16.09 -14.39
N LYS A 20 25.99 15.79 -13.17
CA LYS A 20 27.41 15.67 -12.89
C LYS A 20 27.63 14.36 -12.15
N ILE A 21 28.30 13.48 -12.87
CA ILE A 21 29.14 12.42 -12.36
C ILE A 21 29.81 12.87 -11.05
N LEU A 22 30.01 11.87 -10.18
CA LEU A 22 30.83 11.86 -8.98
C LEU A 22 30.13 12.27 -7.68
N SER A 23 30.40 11.53 -6.61
CA SER A 23 30.40 12.10 -5.26
C SER A 23 31.08 13.49 -5.28
N PRO A 24 30.61 14.50 -4.53
CA PRO A 24 29.93 14.33 -3.25
C PRO A 24 28.49 14.89 -3.23
N SER A 25 27.74 14.33 -2.30
CA SER A 25 26.65 14.98 -1.57
C SER A 25 25.28 15.12 -2.23
N ALA A 26 24.30 14.76 -1.40
CA ALA A 26 22.96 15.33 -1.30
C ALA A 26 21.91 14.84 -2.31
N ILE A 27 21.19 13.82 -1.85
CA ILE A 27 19.74 13.69 -1.98
C ILE A 27 19.06 15.05 -1.85
N ARG A 28 18.05 15.35 -2.69
CA ARG A 28 16.87 16.12 -2.25
C ARG A 28 15.65 15.88 -3.13
N THR A 29 14.89 14.88 -2.72
CA THR A 29 13.44 14.74 -2.87
C THR A 29 12.77 15.97 -2.22
N LEU A 30 11.87 16.65 -2.92
CA LEU A 30 10.95 17.61 -2.31
C LEU A 30 9.63 16.90 -2.04
N SER A 31 9.42 16.51 -0.78
CA SER A 31 8.09 16.21 -0.25
C SER A 31 7.99 16.83 1.14
N ASN A 32 6.94 17.60 1.30
CA ASN A 32 6.65 18.54 2.36
C ASN A 32 5.75 17.84 3.37
N THR A 33 6.37 17.06 4.25
CA THR A 33 5.80 16.73 5.56
C THR A 33 6.98 16.48 6.47
N THR A 34 7.11 17.27 7.54
CA THR A 34 8.16 17.14 8.55
C THR A 34 7.98 15.84 9.30
N VAL A 35 8.53 14.75 8.77
CA VAL A 35 8.77 13.56 9.57
C VAL A 35 9.98 13.88 10.43
N ASN A 36 9.73 14.11 11.72
CA ASN A 36 10.78 14.25 12.72
C ASN A 36 11.54 12.91 12.76
N CYS A 37 12.67 12.88 12.06
CA CYS A 37 13.48 11.70 11.81
C CYS A 37 14.57 11.65 12.88
N SER A 38 14.18 11.42 14.14
CA SER A 38 15.13 11.43 15.27
C SER A 38 15.08 10.19 16.16
N GLU A 39 14.33 9.15 15.80
CA GLU A 39 14.34 7.88 16.54
C GLU A 39 14.27 6.69 15.58
N VAL A 40 15.40 6.35 14.96
CA VAL A 40 15.98 5.00 14.81
C VAL A 40 17.35 5.22 14.14
N ALA A 41 18.35 5.62 14.91
CA ALA A 41 19.75 5.50 14.51
C ALA A 41 20.18 4.04 14.76
N GLN A 42 19.72 3.13 13.90
CA GLN A 42 20.41 1.85 13.74
C GLN A 42 21.60 2.14 12.81
N PRO A 43 22.83 1.69 13.15
CA PRO A 43 23.91 1.65 12.18
C PRO A 43 23.37 0.99 10.91
N GLN A 44 23.45 1.67 9.78
CA GLN A 44 23.23 1.01 8.49
C GLN A 44 24.40 0.06 8.29
N GLU A 45 24.34 -1.13 8.90
CA GLU A 45 25.20 -2.24 8.51
C GLU A 45 24.96 -2.46 7.02
N GLN A 46 25.88 -1.97 6.20
CA GLN A 46 25.90 -2.26 4.78
C GLN A 46 26.08 -3.76 4.68
N MET A 47 24.99 -4.47 4.39
CA MET A 47 25.01 -5.91 4.15
C MET A 47 26.16 -6.22 3.21
N SER A 48 26.98 -7.20 3.58
CA SER A 48 28.06 -7.70 2.74
C SER A 48 27.49 -8.04 1.36
N GLU A 49 28.28 -7.88 0.29
CA GLU A 49 27.86 -8.20 -1.07
C GLU A 49 27.32 -9.64 -1.17
N GLN A 50 27.92 -10.55 -0.40
CA GLN A 50 27.51 -11.95 -0.29
C GLN A 50 26.14 -12.10 0.41
N GLU A 51 25.89 -11.32 1.47
CA GLU A 51 24.62 -11.32 2.20
C GLU A 51 23.50 -10.71 1.35
N MET A 52 23.81 -9.67 0.56
CA MET A 52 22.87 -9.08 -0.39
C MET A 52 22.52 -10.06 -1.52
N ALA A 53 23.50 -10.81 -2.03
CA ALA A 53 23.26 -11.87 -3.03
C ALA A 53 22.38 -12.99 -2.46
N LEU A 54 22.66 -13.40 -1.21
CA LEU A 54 21.86 -14.40 -0.50
C LEU A 54 20.43 -13.93 -0.28
N TYR A 55 20.24 -12.69 0.18
CA TYR A 55 18.92 -12.09 0.38
C TYR A 55 18.10 -12.08 -0.91
N LYS A 56 18.73 -11.69 -2.04
CA LYS A 56 18.06 -11.70 -3.35
C LYS A 56 17.66 -13.11 -3.79
N LEU A 57 18.44 -14.13 -3.46
CA LEU A 57 18.15 -15.51 -3.85
C LEU A 57 16.92 -16.08 -3.12
N TYR A 58 16.73 -15.73 -1.85
CA TYR A 58 15.64 -16.25 -1.02
C TYR A 58 14.43 -15.32 -0.89
N ARG A 59 14.49 -14.09 -1.42
CA ARG A 59 13.36 -13.15 -1.36
C ARG A 59 12.18 -13.67 -2.19
N PRO A 60 10.95 -13.68 -1.64
CA PRO A 60 9.77 -14.00 -2.45
C PRO A 60 9.52 -12.91 -3.51
N GLU A 61 9.34 -13.35 -4.75
CA GLU A 61 9.07 -12.45 -5.87
C GLU A 61 7.63 -11.93 -5.88
N ARG A 62 7.45 -10.70 -6.38
CA ARG A 62 6.12 -10.07 -6.45
C ARG A 62 5.33 -10.68 -7.60
N VAL A 63 4.17 -11.25 -7.29
CA VAL A 63 3.22 -11.76 -8.29
C VAL A 63 2.09 -10.76 -8.49
N THR A 64 1.94 -10.26 -9.72
CA THR A 64 0.83 -9.37 -10.08
C THR A 64 -0.44 -10.17 -10.38
N PRO A 65 -1.57 -9.84 -9.74
CA PRO A 65 -2.83 -10.54 -9.99
C PRO A 65 -3.38 -10.20 -11.38
N ARG A 66 -3.92 -11.20 -12.07
CA ARG A 66 -4.60 -11.02 -13.37
C ARG A 66 -6.05 -10.57 -13.23
N LYS A 67 -6.70 -10.91 -12.11
CA LYS A 67 -8.10 -10.58 -11.84
C LYS A 67 -8.26 -9.09 -11.50
N ARG A 68 -9.40 -8.49 -11.85
CA ARG A 68 -9.73 -7.08 -11.60
C ARG A 68 -11.21 -6.92 -11.22
N GLY A 69 -11.56 -5.75 -10.70
CA GLY A 69 -12.94 -5.44 -10.31
C GLY A 69 -13.50 -6.39 -9.25
N VAL A 70 -14.76 -6.80 -9.41
CA VAL A 70 -15.48 -7.65 -8.45
C VAL A 70 -14.79 -9.00 -8.25
N ASP A 71 -14.21 -9.58 -9.30
CA ASP A 71 -13.54 -10.89 -9.20
C ASP A 71 -12.29 -10.86 -8.34
N LEU A 72 -11.60 -9.71 -8.26
CA LEU A 72 -10.50 -9.51 -7.33
C LEU A 72 -10.99 -9.45 -5.88
N LEU A 73 -12.12 -8.79 -5.63
CA LEU A 73 -12.66 -8.65 -4.27
C LEU A 73 -13.24 -9.97 -3.74
N LYS A 74 -13.64 -10.90 -4.61
CA LYS A 74 -14.07 -12.24 -4.23
C LYS A 74 -12.91 -13.15 -3.78
N ASP A 75 -11.69 -12.85 -4.21
CA ASP A 75 -10.51 -13.65 -3.88
C ASP A 75 -9.88 -13.19 -2.56
N ASN A 76 -10.11 -13.92 -1.47
CA ASN A 76 -9.58 -13.57 -0.14
C ASN A 76 -8.05 -13.49 -0.06
N ARG A 77 -7.34 -14.17 -0.96
CA ARG A 77 -5.87 -14.16 -0.99
C ARG A 77 -5.29 -12.83 -1.45
N ILE A 78 -6.06 -12.05 -2.21
CA ILE A 78 -5.63 -10.77 -2.82
C ILE A 78 -6.43 -9.61 -2.23
N ASN A 79 -7.66 -9.86 -1.77
CA ASN A 79 -8.52 -8.84 -1.19
C ASN A 79 -7.92 -8.29 0.11
N LYS A 80 -7.71 -6.97 0.16
CA LYS A 80 -7.23 -6.21 1.33
C LYS A 80 -8.37 -5.44 2.02
N GLY A 81 -9.62 -5.59 1.56
CA GLY A 81 -10.77 -4.80 2.01
C GLY A 81 -10.52 -3.30 1.88
N MET A 82 -10.77 -2.53 2.93
CA MET A 82 -10.53 -1.08 2.93
C MET A 82 -9.05 -0.67 3.03
N ALA A 83 -8.12 -1.62 3.17
CA ALA A 83 -6.67 -1.33 3.14
C ALA A 83 -6.10 -1.08 1.74
N PHE A 84 -6.92 -1.21 0.69
CA PHE A 84 -6.53 -0.70 -0.63
C PHE A 84 -6.42 0.81 -0.62
N SER A 85 -5.25 1.32 -0.99
CA SER A 85 -5.01 2.74 -1.25
C SER A 85 -5.84 3.25 -2.44
N LEU A 86 -6.05 4.56 -2.53
CA LEU A 86 -6.81 5.16 -3.63
C LEU A 86 -6.23 4.78 -5.01
N PHE A 87 -4.90 4.79 -5.14
CA PHE A 87 -4.21 4.43 -6.38
C PHE A 87 -4.40 2.96 -6.75
N GLU A 88 -4.28 2.05 -5.79
CA GLU A 88 -4.56 0.63 -6.04
C GLU A 88 -6.02 0.42 -6.46
N ARG A 89 -6.97 1.14 -5.83
CA ARG A 89 -8.39 1.00 -6.18
C ARG A 89 -8.68 1.42 -7.62
N GLN A 90 -8.06 2.51 -8.07
CA GLN A 90 -8.18 2.99 -9.44
C GLN A 90 -7.49 2.03 -10.42
N TYR A 91 -6.27 1.57 -10.10
CA TYR A 91 -5.50 0.67 -10.96
C TYR A 91 -6.14 -0.71 -11.12
N LEU A 92 -6.72 -1.25 -10.05
CA LEU A 92 -7.37 -2.56 -10.03
C LEU A 92 -8.84 -2.51 -10.46
N GLY A 93 -9.38 -1.32 -10.72
CA GLY A 93 -10.77 -1.12 -11.17
C GLY A 93 -11.81 -1.45 -10.10
N ILE A 94 -11.48 -1.22 -8.82
CA ILE A 94 -12.38 -1.45 -7.67
C ILE A 94 -12.85 -0.14 -7.02
N HIS A 95 -12.47 1.00 -7.58
CA HIS A 95 -12.96 2.31 -7.14
C HIS A 95 -14.48 2.40 -7.34
N GLY A 96 -15.21 2.75 -6.29
CA GLY A 96 -16.68 2.77 -6.26
C GLY A 96 -17.35 1.48 -5.78
N LEU A 97 -16.62 0.35 -5.70
CA LEU A 97 -17.15 -0.91 -5.15
C LEU A 97 -16.97 -1.01 -3.62
N LEU A 98 -16.03 -0.24 -3.07
CA LEU A 98 -15.73 -0.19 -1.64
C LEU A 98 -16.18 1.15 -1.05
N PRO A 99 -16.54 1.19 0.25
CA PRO A 99 -16.81 2.44 0.95
C PRO A 99 -15.66 3.47 0.79
N PRO A 100 -15.95 4.78 0.82
CA PRO A 100 -14.95 5.85 0.65
C PRO A 100 -14.01 6.01 1.87
N ALA A 101 -13.92 5.01 2.74
CA ALA A 101 -13.00 4.97 3.87
C ALA A 101 -11.74 4.16 3.52
N PHE A 102 -10.60 4.58 4.08
CA PHE A 102 -9.31 3.92 3.96
C PHE A 102 -8.84 3.55 5.38
N MET A 103 -8.36 2.32 5.56
CA MET A 103 -7.88 1.84 6.85
C MET A 103 -6.55 1.14 6.72
N THR A 104 -5.72 1.22 7.76
CA THR A 104 -4.53 0.38 7.83
C THR A 104 -4.90 -1.04 8.24
N GLU A 105 -4.02 -2.00 7.96
CA GLU A 105 -4.19 -3.40 8.40
C GLU A 105 -4.37 -3.48 9.92
N GLU A 106 -3.62 -2.69 10.69
CA GLU A 106 -3.74 -2.61 12.15
C GLU A 106 -5.12 -2.10 12.60
N GLN A 107 -5.68 -1.10 11.92
CA GLN A 107 -7.02 -0.58 12.23
C GLN A 107 -8.10 -1.62 11.94
N GLN A 108 -7.97 -2.36 10.84
CA GLN A 108 -8.89 -3.46 10.52
C GLN A 108 -8.78 -4.58 11.56
N ALA A 109 -7.56 -4.98 11.94
CA ALA A 109 -7.32 -5.97 12.98
C ALA A 109 -7.91 -5.53 14.33
N TYR A 110 -7.73 -4.27 14.71
CA TYR A 110 -8.31 -3.72 15.95
C TYR A 110 -9.84 -3.82 15.96
N ARG A 111 -10.51 -3.51 14.85
CA ARG A 111 -11.97 -3.63 14.72
C ARG A 111 -12.42 -5.07 14.88
N VAL A 112 -11.74 -6.00 14.21
CA VAL A 112 -12.01 -7.43 14.31
C VAL A 112 -11.89 -7.92 15.74
N ILE A 113 -10.77 -7.61 16.41
CA ILE A 113 -10.52 -8.08 17.77
C ILE A 113 -11.50 -7.46 18.75
N SER A 114 -11.81 -6.17 18.59
CA SER A 114 -12.84 -5.49 19.40
C SER A 114 -14.19 -6.17 19.26
N GLN A 115 -14.61 -6.51 18.03
CA GLN A 115 -15.87 -7.21 17.77
C GLN A 115 -15.83 -8.66 18.28
N LEU A 116 -14.70 -9.35 18.17
CA LEU A 116 -14.52 -10.72 18.64
C LEU A 116 -14.65 -10.83 20.16
N ARG A 117 -14.12 -9.84 20.90
CA ARG A 117 -14.22 -9.76 22.36
C ARG A 117 -15.63 -9.47 22.86
N GLN A 118 -16.47 -8.87 22.03
CA GLN A 118 -17.88 -8.58 22.35
C GLN A 118 -18.80 -9.78 22.08
N GLN A 119 -18.32 -10.84 21.42
CA GLN A 119 -19.15 -12.01 21.12
C GLN A 119 -19.54 -12.77 22.40
N PRO A 120 -20.80 -13.24 22.51
CA PRO A 120 -21.33 -13.82 23.73
C PRO A 120 -20.76 -15.22 24.03
N ASN A 121 -20.35 -15.97 23.01
CA ASN A 121 -19.90 -17.35 23.13
C ASN A 121 -18.79 -17.70 22.12
N ASP A 122 -18.07 -18.77 22.42
CA ASP A 122 -16.93 -19.27 21.64
C ASP A 122 -17.35 -19.72 20.24
N LEU A 123 -18.57 -20.25 20.10
CA LEU A 123 -19.12 -20.63 18.79
C LEU A 123 -19.32 -19.41 17.88
N ALA A 124 -19.86 -18.30 18.41
CA ALA A 124 -19.98 -17.06 17.62
C ALA A 124 -18.60 -16.50 17.24
N ARG A 125 -17.61 -16.59 18.15
CA ARG A 125 -16.22 -16.22 17.82
C ARG A 125 -15.66 -17.07 16.68
N TYR A 126 -15.89 -18.38 16.71
CA TYR A 126 -15.47 -19.28 15.63
C TYR A 126 -16.14 -18.93 14.30
N ILE A 127 -17.46 -18.70 14.30
CA ILE A 127 -18.19 -18.31 13.08
C ILE A 127 -17.66 -17.00 12.51
N GLN A 128 -17.37 -16.02 13.38
CA GLN A 128 -16.78 -14.75 12.96
C GLN A 128 -15.37 -14.95 12.38
N LEU A 129 -14.50 -15.73 13.00
CA LEU A 129 -13.16 -16.00 12.46
C LEU A 129 -13.22 -16.76 11.13
N ASN A 130 -14.13 -17.72 11.01
CA ASN A 130 -14.34 -18.46 9.77
C ASN A 130 -14.89 -17.54 8.66
N SER A 131 -15.81 -16.63 8.99
CA SER A 131 -16.32 -15.67 8.01
C SER A 131 -15.23 -14.71 7.53
N LEU A 132 -14.29 -14.32 8.40
CA LEU A 132 -13.13 -13.51 8.00
C LEU A 132 -12.17 -14.25 7.06
N GLN A 133 -11.94 -15.54 7.29
CA GLN A 133 -11.11 -16.36 6.41
C GLN A 133 -11.76 -16.57 5.03
N VAL A 134 -13.09 -16.69 4.99
CA VAL A 134 -13.86 -17.00 3.78
C VAL A 134 -14.39 -15.76 3.06
N SER A 135 -14.49 -14.60 3.72
CA SER A 135 -14.98 -13.37 3.11
C SER A 135 -14.38 -12.13 3.77
N LEU A 136 -13.48 -11.46 3.05
CA LEU A 136 -12.89 -10.18 3.46
C LEU A 136 -13.75 -8.97 3.05
N PHE A 137 -15.06 -9.17 2.85
CA PHE A 137 -15.97 -8.12 2.36
C PHE A 137 -16.62 -7.29 3.47
N LEU A 138 -16.45 -7.66 4.75
CA LEU A 138 -17.22 -7.10 5.87
C LEU A 138 -16.41 -6.34 6.92
N ILE A 139 -15.16 -5.95 6.61
CA ILE A 139 -14.40 -4.99 7.43
C ILE A 139 -14.09 -3.74 6.62
#